data_AF-A0A2N2ANH3-F1
#
_entry.id   AF-A0A2N2ANH3-F1
#
_cell.length_a   1.000
_cell.length_b   1.000
_cell.length_c   1.000
_cell.angle_alpha   90.00
_cell.angle_beta   90.00
_cell.angle_gamma   90.00
#
_symmetry.space_group_name_H-M   'P 1'
#
loop_
_entity.id
_entity.type
_entity.pdbx_description
1 polymer ?
#
loop_
_entity_poly.entity_id
_entity_poly.type
_entity_poly.pdbx_seq_one_letter_code
_entity_poly.pdbx_strand_id
1 'polypeptide(L)'
;MISIATYSLIYDKINSNKCYVKSEEDSICPLCSSPELKVIGSRNRGALRGDGEAIILVIRRLRCRNCRRIHHELPDMLVPYKRYTSAAIEAILDDNATEICCENSSISLIKSWFAEASEYIAGCLPAIAARLGLETKLRSGSARQRIKDLVGEASGWLAKAVRTIVNTNTVLHLCPKSPVIHFMLKPEKGGLQHERSQKGR
;
A
#
# COMPACT_ATOMS: atom_id res chain seq x y z
N MET A 1 5.73 1.92 -5.64
CA MET A 1 5.70 2.38 -4.23
C MET A 1 6.94 1.83 -3.56
N ILE A 2 7.29 2.29 -2.36
CA ILE A 2 8.34 1.70 -1.52
C ILE A 2 7.69 1.50 -0.15
N SER A 3 7.65 0.26 0.33
CA SER A 3 7.06 -0.05 1.63
C SER A 3 8.09 0.09 2.75
N ILE A 4 7.70 0.78 3.82
CA ILE A 4 8.51 1.03 5.02
C ILE A 4 7.86 0.40 6.27
N ALA A 5 8.64 -0.03 7.24
CA ALA A 5 8.26 -0.78 8.44
C ALA A 5 8.83 -0.18 9.72
N THR A 6 9.95 0.56 9.62
CA THR A 6 10.46 1.39 10.71
C THR A 6 10.17 2.85 10.42
N TYR A 7 9.23 3.41 11.16
CA TYR A 7 8.82 4.80 11.02
C TYR A 7 8.16 5.30 12.30
N SER A 8 8.23 6.61 12.52
CA SER A 8 7.45 7.30 13.53
C SER A 8 6.29 8.08 12.89
N LEU A 9 5.16 8.11 13.60
CA LEU A 9 3.99 8.90 13.23
C LEU A 9 3.98 10.19 14.05
N ILE A 10 4.07 11.32 13.36
CA ILE A 10 4.04 12.65 13.98
C ILE A 10 2.65 13.25 13.74
N TYR A 11 1.83 13.30 14.78
CA TYR A 11 0.45 13.79 14.68
C TYR A 11 0.40 15.30 14.46
N ASP A 12 -0.51 15.73 13.58
CA ASP A 12 -0.78 17.15 13.31
C ASP A 12 -1.45 17.77 14.54
N LYS A 13 -0.97 18.96 14.94
CA LYS A 13 -1.43 19.63 16.19
C LYS A 13 -2.88 20.09 16.12
N ILE A 14 -3.42 20.27 14.91
CA ILE A 14 -4.75 20.81 14.68
C ILE A 14 -5.70 19.67 14.29
N ASN A 15 -5.24 18.77 13.42
CA ASN A 15 -6.05 17.64 12.96
C ASN A 15 -5.49 16.32 13.54
N SER A 16 -6.09 15.83 14.63
CA SER A 16 -5.71 14.57 15.28
C SER A 16 -5.74 13.36 14.34
N ASN A 17 -6.54 13.40 13.29
CA ASN A 17 -6.69 12.32 12.32
C ASN A 17 -5.64 12.39 11.21
N LYS A 18 -4.73 13.37 11.23
CA LYS A 18 -3.66 13.52 10.25
C LYS A 18 -2.32 13.34 10.94
N CYS A 19 -1.45 12.53 10.33
CA CYS A 19 -0.09 12.34 10.82
C CYS A 19 0.93 12.32 9.68
N TYR A 20 2.13 12.79 9.97
CA TYR A 20 3.29 12.79 9.10
C TYR A 20 4.09 11.52 9.35
N VAL A 21 4.41 10.82 8.26
CA VAL A 21 5.20 9.60 8.32
C VAL A 21 6.68 9.99 8.22
N LYS A 22 7.44 9.71 9.27
CA LYS A 22 8.89 9.89 9.29
C LYS A 22 9.55 8.52 9.21
N SER A 23 10.11 8.18 8.04
CA SER A 23 10.86 6.94 7.84
C SER A 23 12.13 6.93 8.70
N GLU A 24 12.42 5.79 9.32
CA GLU A 24 13.59 5.52 10.15
C GLU A 24 14.49 4.44 9.54
N GLU A 25 14.26 4.15 8.26
CA GLU A 25 15.09 3.29 7.42
C GLU A 25 15.36 3.92 6.06
N ASP A 26 16.39 3.42 5.41
CA ASP A 26 16.74 3.80 4.05
C ASP A 26 15.82 3.11 3.04
N SER A 27 15.26 3.93 2.15
CA SER A 27 14.49 3.44 1.02
C SER A 27 15.42 3.10 -0.14
N ILE A 28 15.12 2.00 -0.84
CA ILE A 28 15.84 1.58 -2.05
C ILE A 28 14.86 1.59 -3.22
N CYS A 29 15.32 2.04 -4.40
CA CYS A 29 14.50 2.03 -5.59
C CYS A 29 14.17 0.57 -6.00
N PRO A 30 12.90 0.16 -6.04
CA PRO A 30 12.52 -1.23 -6.32
C PRO A 30 12.70 -1.61 -7.81
N LEU A 31 12.99 -0.63 -8.67
CA LEU A 31 13.14 -0.83 -10.12
C LEU A 31 14.59 -1.02 -10.56
N CYS A 32 15.52 -0.35 -9.90
CA CYS A 32 16.94 -0.33 -10.30
C CYS A 32 17.90 -0.54 -9.14
N SER A 33 17.37 -0.84 -7.94
CA SER A 33 18.13 -1.09 -6.71
C SER A 33 19.04 0.05 -6.24
N SER A 34 18.93 1.24 -6.84
CA SER A 34 19.71 2.41 -6.41
C SER A 34 19.19 2.95 -5.08
N PRO A 35 20.07 3.26 -4.11
CA PRO A 35 19.71 3.93 -2.86
C PRO A 35 19.52 5.45 -3.05
N GLU A 36 19.81 6.00 -4.22
CA GLU A 36 19.79 7.45 -4.46
C GLU A 36 18.38 7.99 -4.70
N LEU A 37 17.62 8.13 -3.63
CA LEU A 37 16.27 8.68 -3.66
C LEU A 37 16.26 10.13 -3.15
N LYS A 38 15.69 11.04 -3.94
CA LYS A 38 15.48 12.44 -3.54
C LYS A 38 14.01 12.66 -3.17
N VAL A 39 13.75 13.25 -1.99
CA VAL A 39 12.40 13.72 -1.64
C VAL A 39 12.03 14.89 -2.57
N ILE A 40 10.90 14.76 -3.27
CA ILE A 40 10.37 15.79 -4.20
C ILE A 40 9.03 16.37 -3.74
N GLY A 41 8.50 15.90 -2.61
CA GLY A 41 7.24 16.36 -2.03
C GLY A 41 6.59 15.29 -1.17
N SER A 42 5.32 15.48 -0.86
CA SER A 42 4.49 14.54 -0.11
C SER A 42 3.13 14.33 -0.78
N ARG A 43 2.38 13.35 -0.30
CA ARG A 43 0.99 13.10 -0.68
C ARG A 43 0.20 12.61 0.53
N ASN A 44 -1.07 12.99 0.62
CA ASN A 44 -1.99 12.45 1.61
C ASN A 44 -2.48 11.06 1.19
N ARG A 45 -2.49 10.12 2.13
CA ARG A 45 -3.01 8.78 1.98
C ARG A 45 -3.98 8.49 3.12
N GLY A 46 -5.27 8.49 2.83
CA GLY A 46 -6.31 8.09 3.78
C GLY A 46 -6.34 6.57 4.00
N ALA A 47 -6.62 6.17 5.23
CA ALA A 47 -6.87 4.79 5.62
C ALA A 47 -7.93 4.70 6.72
N LEU A 48 -8.58 3.55 6.84
CA LEU A 48 -9.53 3.18 7.89
C LEU A 48 -8.89 2.14 8.80
N ARG A 49 -8.93 2.41 10.10
CA ARG A 49 -8.52 1.48 11.15
C ARG A 49 -9.63 0.47 11.42
N GLY A 50 -9.32 -0.54 12.23
CA GLY A 50 -10.28 -1.60 12.57
C GLY A 50 -11.46 -1.08 13.40
N ASP A 51 -11.24 -0.06 14.22
CA ASP A 51 -12.25 0.65 15.01
C ASP A 51 -13.17 1.59 14.20
N GLY A 52 -12.92 1.73 12.89
CA GLY A 52 -13.66 2.65 12.02
C GLY A 52 -13.07 4.06 11.93
N GLU A 53 -12.02 4.36 12.71
CA GLU A 53 -11.37 5.67 12.66
C GLU A 53 -10.63 5.88 11.34
N ALA A 54 -10.85 7.05 10.73
CA ALA A 54 -10.13 7.48 9.55
C ALA A 54 -8.81 8.18 9.94
N ILE A 55 -7.72 7.77 9.31
CA ILE A 55 -6.41 8.40 9.45
C ILE A 55 -5.87 8.86 8.09
N ILE A 56 -5.27 10.04 8.06
CA ILE A 56 -4.60 10.63 6.89
C ILE A 56 -3.10 10.60 7.14
N LEU A 57 -2.40 9.76 6.40
CA LEU A 57 -0.94 9.64 6.43
C LEU A 57 -0.34 10.55 5.36
N VAL A 58 0.53 11.47 5.76
CA VAL A 58 1.33 12.30 4.84
C VAL A 58 2.61 11.53 4.53
N ILE A 59 2.66 10.93 3.34
CA ILE A 59 3.75 10.07 2.89
C ILE A 59 4.67 10.82 1.91
N ARG A 60 5.98 10.53 1.92
CA ARG A 60 6.93 11.19 1.01
C ARG A 60 6.80 10.66 -0.43
N ARG A 61 7.08 11.56 -1.37
CA ARG A 61 7.28 11.28 -2.79
C ARG A 61 8.77 11.32 -3.05
N LEU A 62 9.33 10.18 -3.43
CA LEU A 62 10.74 9.99 -3.70
C LEU A 62 10.97 9.89 -5.20
N ARG A 63 11.97 10.58 -5.73
CA ARG A 63 12.44 10.42 -7.12
C ARG A 63 13.80 9.73 -7.11
N CYS A 64 13.91 8.61 -7.79
CA CYS A 64 15.19 7.94 -7.99
C CYS A 64 16.08 8.79 -8.90
N ARG A 65 17.33 9.04 -8.49
CA ARG A 65 18.29 9.80 -9.30
C ARG A 65 18.74 9.00 -10.51
N ASN A 66 18.87 7.68 -10.37
CA ASN A 66 19.26 6.76 -11.44
C ASN A 66 18.16 6.58 -12.50
N CYS A 67 17.05 5.92 -12.17
CA CYS A 67 15.99 5.60 -13.15
C CYS A 67 14.94 6.71 -13.34
N ARG A 68 15.05 7.83 -12.62
CA ARG A 68 14.14 9.01 -12.68
C ARG A 68 12.68 8.75 -12.31
N ARG A 69 12.32 7.52 -11.93
CA ARG A 69 10.97 7.14 -11.53
C ARG A 69 10.61 7.73 -10.17
N ILE A 70 9.32 8.02 -10.02
CA ILE A 70 8.74 8.53 -8.78
C ILE A 70 8.12 7.37 -8.01
N HIS A 71 8.52 7.24 -6.76
CA HIS A 71 8.03 6.26 -5.80
C HIS A 71 7.31 7.00 -4.69
N HIS A 72 6.22 6.43 -4.20
CA HIS A 72 5.56 6.88 -2.99
C HIS A 72 6.00 5.94 -1.87
N GLU A 73 6.45 6.50 -0.76
CA GLU A 73 6.61 5.71 0.47
C GLU A 73 5.25 5.23 0.95
N LEU A 74 5.24 4.05 1.57
CA LEU A 74 4.04 3.40 2.03
C LEU A 74 4.35 2.66 3.35
N PRO A 75 3.94 3.20 4.50
CA PRO A 75 3.93 2.45 5.76
C PRO A 75 3.32 1.05 5.57
N ASP A 76 3.91 0.04 6.18
CA ASP A 76 3.46 -1.35 6.17
C ASP A 76 2.09 -1.55 6.84
N MET A 77 1.64 -0.59 7.65
CA MET A 77 0.26 -0.47 8.09
C MET A 77 -0.74 -0.25 6.93
N LEU A 78 -0.27 -0.01 5.71
CA LEU A 78 -1.08 0.17 4.50
C LEU A 78 -0.81 -0.93 3.48
N VAL A 79 -1.90 -1.45 2.89
CA VAL A 79 -1.83 -2.26 1.69
C VAL A 79 -2.05 -1.36 0.46
N PRO A 80 -1.22 -1.48 -0.62
CA PRO A 80 -1.41 -0.72 -1.83
C PRO A 80 -2.87 -0.77 -2.33
N TYR A 81 -3.40 0.39 -2.72
CA TYR A 81 -4.76 0.55 -3.25
C TYR A 81 -5.91 0.22 -2.28
N LYS A 82 -5.63 -0.25 -1.07
CA LYS A 82 -6.67 -0.54 -0.06
C LYS A 82 -6.94 0.65 0.85
N ARG A 83 -8.18 0.73 1.30
CA ARG A 83 -8.63 1.76 2.25
C ARG A 83 -8.42 1.33 3.69
N TYR A 84 -8.50 0.04 4.00
CA TYR A 84 -8.28 -0.45 5.35
C TYR A 84 -6.78 -0.64 5.63
N THR A 85 -6.39 -0.46 6.89
CA THR A 85 -5.04 -0.80 7.35
C THR A 85 -4.74 -2.28 7.14
N SER A 86 -3.47 -2.64 7.02
CA SER A 86 -3.05 -4.04 6.89
C SER A 86 -3.51 -4.87 8.09
N ALA A 87 -3.46 -4.32 9.31
CA ALA A 87 -3.98 -4.99 10.51
C ALA A 87 -5.49 -5.28 10.43
N ALA A 88 -6.30 -4.31 9.99
CA ALA A 88 -7.74 -4.54 9.81
C ALA A 88 -8.03 -5.56 8.70
N ILE A 89 -7.30 -5.49 7.58
CA ILE A 89 -7.42 -6.50 6.51
C ILE A 89 -7.03 -7.88 7.03
N GLU A 90 -5.92 -7.97 7.76
CA GLU A 90 -5.42 -9.23 8.32
C GLU A 90 -6.44 -9.87 9.26
N ALA A 91 -7.02 -9.10 10.17
CA ALA A 91 -8.08 -9.59 11.06
C ALA A 91 -9.33 -10.06 10.29
N ILE A 92 -9.71 -9.42 9.18
CA ILE A 92 -10.77 -9.93 8.29
C ILE A 92 -10.42 -11.28 7.66
N LEU A 93 -9.15 -11.46 7.25
CA LEU A 93 -8.67 -12.67 6.58
C LEU A 93 -8.43 -13.84 7.54
N ASP A 94 -8.18 -13.54 8.80
CA ASP A 94 -8.05 -14.53 9.88
C ASP A 94 -9.38 -14.78 10.61
N ASP A 95 -10.50 -14.32 10.03
CA ASP A 95 -11.87 -14.49 10.52
C ASP A 95 -12.13 -13.89 11.91
N ASN A 96 -11.26 -12.97 12.36
CA ASN A 96 -11.42 -12.16 13.57
C ASN A 96 -12.17 -10.84 13.28
N ALA A 97 -13.09 -10.87 12.30
CA ALA A 97 -13.76 -9.68 11.79
C ALA A 97 -14.79 -9.09 12.76
N THR A 98 -15.21 -9.83 13.78
CA THR A 98 -16.18 -9.39 14.80
C THR A 98 -15.67 -8.18 15.60
N GLU A 99 -14.37 -7.94 15.61
CA GLU A 99 -13.72 -6.82 16.29
C GLU A 99 -13.55 -5.58 15.39
N ILE A 100 -14.08 -5.62 14.15
CA ILE A 100 -13.82 -4.61 13.13
C ILE A 100 -15.11 -3.87 12.78
N CYS A 101 -15.09 -2.55 12.91
CA CYS A 101 -16.12 -1.64 12.42
C CYS A 101 -16.07 -1.57 10.88
N CYS A 102 -16.58 -2.61 10.22
CA CYS A 102 -16.54 -2.79 8.78
C CYS A 102 -17.87 -3.35 8.28
N GLU A 103 -18.43 -2.74 7.23
CA GLU A 103 -19.62 -3.27 6.59
C GLU A 103 -19.37 -4.65 5.97
N ASN A 104 -20.37 -5.54 5.98
CA ASN A 104 -20.28 -6.87 5.37
C ASN A 104 -19.86 -6.82 3.88
N SER A 105 -20.26 -5.77 3.17
CA SER A 105 -19.84 -5.50 1.78
C SER A 105 -18.33 -5.26 1.67
N SER A 106 -17.72 -4.55 2.62
CA SER A 106 -16.29 -4.30 2.67
C SER A 106 -15.52 -5.57 3.03
N ILE A 107 -16.04 -6.38 3.96
CA ILE A 107 -15.48 -7.69 4.33
C ILE A 107 -15.44 -8.61 3.11
N SER A 108 -16.54 -8.73 2.37
CA SER A 108 -16.61 -9.61 1.19
C SER A 108 -15.68 -9.16 0.08
N LEU A 109 -15.57 -7.85 -0.18
CA LEU A 109 -14.62 -7.28 -1.15
C LEU A 109 -13.16 -7.55 -0.76
N ILE A 110 -12.83 -7.49 0.52
CA ILE A 110 -11.48 -7.78 1.02
C ILE A 110 -11.16 -9.26 0.85
N LYS A 111 -12.07 -10.16 1.25
CA LYS A 111 -11.90 -11.60 1.10
C LYS A 111 -11.77 -12.00 -0.38
N SER A 112 -12.62 -11.47 -1.25
CA SER A 112 -12.56 -11.70 -2.70
C SER A 112 -11.24 -11.21 -3.30
N TRP A 113 -10.79 -10.01 -2.95
CA TRP A 113 -9.49 -9.51 -3.39
C TRP A 113 -8.34 -10.43 -2.95
N PHE A 114 -8.34 -10.85 -1.69
CA PHE A 114 -7.26 -11.68 -1.20
C PHE A 114 -7.27 -13.06 -1.85
N ALA A 115 -8.45 -13.64 -2.11
CA ALA A 115 -8.56 -14.89 -2.86
C ALA A 115 -7.87 -14.77 -4.25
N GLU A 116 -8.10 -13.67 -4.98
CA GLU A 116 -7.45 -13.42 -6.28
C GLU A 116 -5.95 -13.16 -6.17
N ALA A 117 -5.52 -12.42 -5.14
CA ALA A 117 -4.12 -12.03 -4.99
C ALA A 117 -3.24 -13.11 -4.35
N SER A 118 -3.82 -13.99 -3.51
CA SER A 118 -3.09 -14.87 -2.61
C SER A 118 -2.18 -15.86 -3.35
N GLU A 119 -2.65 -16.50 -4.42
CA GLU A 119 -1.81 -17.44 -5.19
C GLU A 119 -0.62 -16.74 -5.83
N TYR A 120 -0.82 -15.52 -6.33
CA TYR A 120 0.27 -14.72 -6.89
C TYR A 120 1.30 -14.34 -5.82
N ILE A 121 0.83 -13.87 -4.66
CA ILE A 121 1.70 -13.54 -3.51
C ILE A 121 2.49 -14.78 -3.10
N ALA A 122 1.81 -15.92 -2.95
CA ALA A 122 2.39 -17.19 -2.54
C ALA A 122 3.35 -17.79 -3.58
N GLY A 123 3.26 -17.41 -4.86
CA GLY A 123 4.23 -17.77 -5.90
C GLY A 123 5.43 -16.83 -5.96
N CYS A 124 5.20 -15.53 -5.75
CA CYS A 124 6.27 -14.52 -5.76
C CYS A 124 7.22 -14.66 -4.57
N LEU A 125 6.67 -14.94 -3.40
CA LEU A 125 7.40 -14.98 -2.14
C LEU A 125 8.58 -16.00 -2.17
N PRO A 126 8.38 -17.28 -2.55
CA PRO A 126 9.49 -18.22 -2.72
C PRO A 126 10.49 -17.79 -3.80
N ALA A 127 10.03 -17.26 -4.93
CA ALA A 127 10.91 -16.81 -6.01
C ALA A 127 11.81 -15.64 -5.57
N ILE A 128 11.29 -14.73 -4.75
CA ILE A 128 12.04 -13.64 -4.14
C ILE A 128 13.07 -14.19 -3.14
N ALA A 129 12.65 -15.09 -2.26
CA ALA A 129 13.55 -15.69 -1.28
C ALA A 129 14.70 -16.46 -1.94
N ALA A 130 14.44 -17.23 -3.00
CA ALA A 130 15.46 -17.91 -3.79
C ALA A 130 16.46 -16.91 -4.43
N ARG A 131 15.98 -15.78 -4.96
CA ARG A 131 16.84 -14.70 -5.50
C ARG A 131 17.73 -14.04 -4.44
N LEU A 132 17.31 -14.09 -3.18
CA LEU A 132 18.08 -13.60 -2.03
C LEU A 132 18.99 -14.69 -1.42
N GLY A 133 19.04 -15.88 -2.00
CA GLY A 133 19.82 -17.01 -1.47
C GLY A 133 19.25 -17.61 -0.19
N LEU A 134 17.96 -17.39 0.10
CA LEU A 134 17.28 -17.97 1.25
C LEU A 134 16.73 -19.35 0.89
N GLU A 135 16.95 -20.32 1.77
CA GLU A 135 16.39 -21.67 1.63
C GLU A 135 14.86 -21.64 1.69
N THR A 136 14.20 -21.97 0.58
CA THR A 136 12.75 -22.09 0.51
C THR A 136 12.37 -23.55 0.35
N LYS A 137 11.79 -24.16 1.38
CA LYS A 137 11.11 -25.45 1.21
C LYS A 137 9.77 -25.18 0.54
N LEU A 138 9.54 -25.76 -0.64
CA LEU A 138 8.23 -25.72 -1.28
C LEU A 138 7.23 -26.42 -0.35
N ARG A 139 6.23 -25.70 0.14
CA ARG A 139 5.19 -26.24 1.03
C ARG A 139 3.89 -26.42 0.28
N SER A 140 3.26 -27.56 0.50
CA SER A 140 1.90 -27.85 0.03
C SER A 140 0.89 -27.22 0.98
N GLY A 141 -0.24 -26.74 0.45
CA GLY A 141 -1.30 -26.13 1.25
C GLY A 141 -1.96 -24.96 0.53
N SER A 142 -2.92 -24.31 1.20
CA SER A 142 -3.56 -23.10 0.69
C SER A 142 -2.53 -21.97 0.49
N ALA A 143 -2.80 -21.04 -0.44
CA ALA A 143 -1.96 -19.86 -0.62
C ALA A 143 -1.71 -19.10 0.69
N ARG A 144 -2.74 -18.96 1.54
CA ARG A 144 -2.61 -18.30 2.85
C ARG A 144 -1.57 -19.01 3.73
N GLN A 145 -1.64 -20.34 3.85
CA GLN A 145 -0.68 -21.11 4.64
C GLN A 145 0.74 -20.94 4.11
N ARG A 146 0.92 -21.06 2.80
CA ARG A 146 2.22 -20.88 2.14
C ARG A 146 2.81 -19.48 2.35
N ILE A 147 1.97 -18.44 2.37
CA ILE A 147 2.41 -17.08 2.67
C ILE A 147 2.91 -17.00 4.11
N LYS A 148 2.10 -17.43 5.07
CA LYS A 148 2.42 -17.35 6.49
C LYS A 148 3.61 -18.22 6.88
N ASP A 149 3.77 -19.40 6.27
CA ASP A 149 4.96 -20.25 6.45
C ASP A 149 6.26 -19.51 6.10
N LEU A 150 6.23 -18.60 5.13
CA LEU A 150 7.43 -17.85 4.71
C LEU A 150 7.64 -16.56 5.49
N VAL A 151 6.57 -15.82 5.81
CA VAL A 151 6.67 -14.50 6.47
C VAL A 151 6.48 -14.54 7.99
N GLY A 152 6.08 -15.70 8.51
CA GLY A 152 5.69 -15.97 9.89
C GLY A 152 4.17 -15.93 10.10
N GLU A 153 3.69 -16.75 11.04
CA GLU A 153 2.28 -16.88 11.45
C GLU A 153 1.82 -15.78 12.42
N ALA A 154 2.75 -15.04 13.02
CA ALA A 154 2.44 -13.97 13.97
C ALA A 154 1.72 -12.79 13.28
N SER A 155 1.04 -11.97 14.10
CA SER A 155 0.38 -10.74 13.63
C SER A 155 1.33 -9.87 12.78
N GLY A 156 0.78 -9.25 11.74
CA GLY A 156 1.53 -8.49 10.74
C GLY A 156 2.09 -9.35 9.60
N TRP A 157 1.65 -10.60 9.45
CA TRP A 157 2.04 -11.47 8.34
C TRP A 157 1.69 -10.83 6.98
N LEU A 158 0.54 -10.17 6.89
CA LEU A 158 0.11 -9.52 5.66
C LEU A 158 1.00 -8.31 5.34
N ALA A 159 1.32 -7.52 6.35
CA ALA A 159 2.20 -6.35 6.23
C ALA A 159 3.59 -6.76 5.71
N LYS A 160 4.17 -7.84 6.26
CA LYS A 160 5.44 -8.41 5.80
C LYS A 160 5.37 -8.91 4.37
N ALA A 161 4.33 -9.68 4.02
CA ALA A 161 4.16 -10.20 2.66
C ALA A 161 4.03 -9.07 1.62
N VAL A 162 3.20 -8.07 1.92
CA VAL A 162 2.98 -6.90 1.06
C VAL A 162 4.27 -6.09 0.92
N ARG A 163 4.99 -5.85 2.02
CA ARG A 163 6.28 -5.14 1.98
C ARG A 163 7.26 -5.80 1.04
N THR A 164 7.44 -7.11 1.17
CA THR A 164 8.34 -7.91 0.32
C THR A 164 7.99 -7.71 -1.16
N ILE A 165 6.73 -7.87 -1.52
CA ILE A 165 6.25 -7.74 -2.91
C ILE A 165 6.38 -6.31 -3.44
N VAL A 166 6.09 -5.31 -2.60
CA VAL A 166 6.20 -3.90 -2.97
C VAL A 166 7.64 -3.52 -3.27
N ASN A 167 8.57 -3.96 -2.43
CA ASN A 167 9.98 -3.59 -2.53
C ASN A 167 10.74 -4.38 -3.61
N THR A 168 10.20 -5.51 -4.08
CA THR A 168 10.74 -6.24 -5.24
C THR A 168 10.08 -5.89 -6.58
N ASN A 169 9.24 -4.84 -6.61
CA ASN A 169 8.50 -4.41 -7.80
C ASN A 169 7.60 -5.51 -8.41
N THR A 170 7.05 -6.40 -7.59
CA THR A 170 6.11 -7.46 -8.03
C THR A 170 4.66 -7.07 -7.68
N VAL A 171 4.31 -5.79 -7.71
CA VAL A 171 3.00 -5.29 -7.24
C VAL A 171 1.81 -5.50 -8.19
N LEU A 172 2.03 -6.14 -9.34
CA LEU A 172 1.07 -6.15 -10.46
C LEU A 172 -0.33 -6.69 -10.08
N HIS A 173 -0.40 -7.60 -9.12
CA HIS A 173 -1.66 -8.23 -8.68
C HIS A 173 -2.19 -7.68 -7.33
N LEU A 174 -1.52 -6.69 -6.72
CA LEU A 174 -2.09 -5.97 -5.57
C LEU A 174 -3.15 -4.93 -6.02
N CYS A 175 -3.12 -4.57 -7.30
CA CYS A 175 -4.12 -3.70 -7.93
C CYS A 175 -5.35 -4.53 -8.34
N PRO A 176 -6.59 -4.15 -7.96
CA PRO A 176 -7.77 -4.81 -8.48
C PRO A 176 -7.85 -4.57 -9.99
N LYS A 177 -7.83 -5.63 -10.79
CA LYS A 177 -8.39 -5.56 -12.16
C LYS A 177 -9.90 -5.59 -12.02
N SER A 178 -10.52 -4.47 -11.67
CA SER A 178 -11.99 -4.34 -11.76
C SER A 178 -12.37 -2.93 -12.24
N PRO A 179 -13.38 -2.76 -13.11
CA PRO A 179 -13.59 -1.56 -13.93
C PRO A 179 -14.01 -0.29 -13.17
N VAL A 180 -14.21 -0.38 -11.86
CA VAL A 180 -14.96 0.62 -11.07
C VAL A 180 -14.09 1.83 -10.67
N ILE A 181 -12.78 1.82 -10.93
CA ILE A 181 -11.86 2.88 -10.47
C ILE A 181 -11.63 4.01 -11.51
N HIS A 182 -12.38 4.03 -12.62
CA HIS A 182 -12.32 5.15 -13.57
C HIS A 182 -12.92 6.46 -13.00
N PHE A 183 -13.54 6.44 -11.82
CA PHE A 183 -14.22 7.62 -11.26
C PHE A 183 -13.41 8.47 -10.26
N MET A 184 -12.23 8.02 -9.78
CA MET A 184 -11.50 8.75 -8.73
C MET A 184 -10.21 9.47 -9.18
N LEU A 185 -10.03 9.68 -10.49
CA LEU A 185 -8.90 10.46 -11.04
C LEU A 185 -9.34 11.51 -12.05
N LYS A 186 -10.43 12.25 -11.78
CA LYS A 186 -10.60 13.57 -12.41
C LYS A 186 -10.14 14.65 -11.42
N PRO A 187 -9.13 15.47 -11.76
CA PRO A 187 -8.88 16.69 -11.03
C PRO A 187 -10.07 17.64 -11.25
N GLU A 188 -10.65 18.14 -10.16
CA GLU A 188 -11.53 19.30 -10.17
C GLU A 188 -10.77 20.44 -10.85
N LYS A 189 -11.17 20.80 -12.07
CA LYS A 189 -10.74 22.05 -12.68
C LYS A 189 -11.51 23.17 -12.00
N GLY A 190 -10.89 23.75 -10.98
CA GLY A 190 -11.23 25.07 -10.47
C GLY A 190 -11.21 26.09 -11.60
N GLY A 191 -12.17 27.00 -11.56
CA GLY A 191 -12.42 28.01 -12.57
C GLY A 191 -11.28 29.00 -12.74
N LEU A 192 -11.18 29.52 -13.96
CA LEU A 192 -10.56 30.80 -14.26
C LEU A 192 -11.56 31.58 -15.10
N GLN A 193 -12.10 32.63 -14.47
CA GLN A 193 -12.72 33.75 -15.16
C GLN A 193 -11.72 34.32 -16.16
N HIS A 194 -12.16 34.62 -17.37
CA HIS A 194 -11.53 35.64 -18.19
C HIS A 194 -12.60 36.37 -19.00
N GLU A 195 -12.89 37.59 -18.54
CA GLU A 195 -13.40 38.66 -19.38
C GLU A 195 -12.46 38.92 -20.57
N ARG A 196 -13.05 39.17 -21.74
CA ARG A 196 -12.60 40.03 -22.86
C ARG A 196 -13.74 40.00 -23.90
N SER A 197 -14.59 41.02 -23.93
CA SER A 197 -14.43 42.29 -24.66
C SER A 197 -14.53 42.16 -26.20
N GLN A 198 -15.51 42.89 -26.71
CA GLN A 198 -15.86 43.28 -28.08
C GLN A 198 -14.73 43.27 -29.13
N LYS A 199 -15.03 42.77 -30.35
CA LYS A 199 -14.84 43.48 -31.64
C LYS A 199 -15.29 42.65 -32.87
N GLY A 200 -16.29 43.18 -33.59
CA GLY A 200 -16.34 43.35 -35.05
C GLY A 200 -16.36 42.14 -35.99
N ARG A 201 -17.51 41.88 -36.61
CA ARG A 201 -17.85 42.32 -37.98
C ARG A 201 -19.35 42.18 -38.21
#